data_AF-R9T9U1-F1
#
_entry.id   AF-R9T9U1-F1
#
_cell.length_a   1.000
_cell.length_b   1.000
_cell.length_c   1.000
_cell.angle_alpha   90.00
_cell.angle_beta   90.00
_cell.angle_gamma   90.00
#
_symmetry.space_group_name_H-M   'P 1'
#
loop_
_entity.id
_entity.type
_entity.pdbx_description
1 polymer ?
#
loop_
_entity_poly.entity_id
_entity_poly.type
_entity_poly.pdbx_seq_one_letter_code
_entity_poly.pdbx_strand_id
1 'polypeptide(L)'
;EAPDYGHETTSEAMSYIVWMAAMHDVLATKGVINGSTGDLAKAWNTMEAMIPGWSKAANRSDIKYETLWTQPRLKSDPAAEHDQPSDYPAKPFTGEKEALNPMFDIFKSAYGSDKGYYLMNWLADVDDWYGFSKGTEGAGKFTFINTFQRGEQESCFETVPAPCLEELKWGMKSENENNGNGIKAIFNGLNAVPAQYSFTNAPDAEDRAIQAVYFANRYNAGDSSISALAGKMGDQCRNDMFDKYYKAIGADTTSSSKTAGMDSKHYLMAWYTAWGGALKDYSWAWQIGCSHSHQFYQNPLAAYGLLNDSAINAGMKGTDASTDYKESLKRQIEMYQWLQSQQGPFAGGCTNSWRGRYEEYPSGHPTFYGMAYVHHPVYADPGSNHWTG
;
A
#
# COMPACT_ATOMS: atom_id res chain seq x y z
N GLU A 1 18.32 -0.50 4.49
CA GLU A 1 17.61 -0.46 5.80
C GLU A 1 16.13 -0.76 5.63
N ALA A 2 15.48 -0.12 4.66
CA ALA A 2 14.29 -0.59 3.99
C ALA A 2 14.42 -0.31 2.48
N PRO A 3 14.72 0.93 2.04
CA PRO A 3 15.45 1.15 0.79
C PRO A 3 16.85 0.54 0.88
N ASP A 4 17.42 0.17 -0.27
CA ASP A 4 18.75 -0.41 -0.39
C ASP A 4 19.79 0.58 -0.98
N TYR A 5 19.32 1.73 -1.48
CA TYR A 5 20.17 2.80 -1.98
C TYR A 5 19.71 4.20 -1.54
N GLY A 6 20.66 5.07 -1.20
CA GLY A 6 20.36 6.34 -0.51
C GLY A 6 19.71 7.45 -1.34
N HIS A 7 19.71 7.34 -2.68
CA HIS A 7 18.92 8.23 -3.55
C HIS A 7 17.66 7.54 -4.09
N GLU A 8 17.28 6.41 -3.50
CA GLU A 8 15.87 6.03 -3.53
C GLU A 8 15.08 7.00 -2.65
N THR A 9 13.77 7.01 -2.84
CA THR A 9 12.84 7.69 -1.95
C THR A 9 11.63 6.83 -1.71
N THR A 10 10.88 7.17 -0.66
CA THR A 10 9.74 6.40 -0.22
C THR A 10 8.51 7.27 -0.08
N SER A 11 7.33 6.64 -0.11
CA SER A 11 6.08 7.29 0.30
C SER A 11 6.21 7.85 1.73
N GLU A 12 6.93 7.14 2.61
CA GLU A 12 7.30 7.62 3.94
C GLU A 12 8.03 8.98 3.89
N ALA A 13 9.14 9.07 3.15
CA ALA A 13 9.89 10.32 3.02
C ALA A 13 9.02 11.47 2.50
N MET A 14 8.16 11.20 1.52
CA MET A 14 7.24 12.19 0.97
C MET A 14 6.15 12.61 1.97
N SER A 15 5.64 11.68 2.78
CA SER A 15 4.69 12.00 3.85
C SER A 15 5.32 12.87 4.94
N TYR A 16 6.61 12.69 5.25
CA TYR A 16 7.37 13.58 6.14
C TYR A 16 7.57 14.97 5.53
N ILE A 17 7.81 15.08 4.23
CA ILE A 17 7.88 16.38 3.53
C ILE A 17 6.56 17.14 3.66
N VAL A 18 5.42 16.45 3.49
CA VAL A 18 4.08 17.03 3.72
C VAL A 18 3.93 17.46 5.18
N TRP A 19 4.35 16.65 6.14
CA TRP A 19 4.25 16.97 7.56
C TRP A 19 5.11 18.17 7.97
N MET A 20 6.35 18.23 7.51
CA MET A 20 7.25 19.36 7.73
C MET A 20 6.67 20.66 7.15
N ALA A 21 6.09 20.61 5.95
CA ALA A 21 5.46 21.76 5.32
C ALA A 21 4.20 22.22 6.08
N ALA A 22 3.37 21.28 6.56
CA ALA A 22 2.25 21.59 7.43
C ALA A 22 2.70 22.29 8.72
N MET A 23 3.76 21.79 9.37
CA MET A 23 4.33 22.42 10.56
C MET A 23 4.87 23.82 10.27
N HIS A 24 5.59 23.99 9.16
CA HIS A 24 6.10 25.28 8.73
C HIS A 24 4.97 26.30 8.52
N ASP A 25 3.95 25.94 7.75
CA ASP A 25 2.80 26.80 7.47
C ASP A 25 2.08 27.19 8.77
N VAL A 26 1.93 26.27 9.74
CA VAL A 26 1.36 26.55 11.06
C VAL A 26 2.21 27.54 11.85
N LEU A 27 3.52 27.38 11.88
CA LEU A 27 4.42 28.28 12.60
C LEU A 27 4.46 29.68 11.96
N ALA A 28 4.47 29.76 10.63
CA ALA A 28 4.40 31.00 9.89
C ALA A 28 3.06 31.72 10.12
N THR A 29 1.94 30.99 10.06
CA THR A 29 0.58 31.52 10.31
C THR A 29 0.43 32.08 11.73
N LYS A 30 1.10 31.48 12.71
CA LYS A 30 1.13 31.96 14.10
C LYS A 30 2.16 33.07 14.36
N GLY A 31 2.97 33.43 13.38
CA GLY A 31 4.04 34.43 13.54
C GLY A 31 5.18 33.97 14.47
N VAL A 32 5.33 32.66 14.69
CA VAL A 32 6.42 32.09 15.51
C VAL A 32 7.76 32.13 14.76
N ILE A 33 7.69 32.03 13.43
CA ILE A 33 8.83 32.14 12.52
C ILE A 33 8.55 33.21 11.47
N ASN A 34 9.61 33.75 10.87
CA ASN A 34 9.51 34.55 9.66
C ASN A 34 9.51 33.63 8.44
N GLY A 35 8.35 33.38 7.84
CA GLY A 35 8.18 32.45 6.72
C GLY A 35 6.91 32.72 5.92
N SER A 36 6.84 32.19 4.70
CA SER A 36 5.64 32.21 3.86
C SER A 36 4.69 31.06 4.19
N THR A 37 3.41 31.22 3.86
CA THR A 37 2.42 30.14 3.87
C THR A 37 2.29 29.47 2.49
N GLY A 38 1.66 28.31 2.44
CA GLY A 38 1.35 27.60 1.19
C GLY A 38 2.42 26.58 0.80
N ASP A 39 3.33 26.25 1.70
CA ASP A 39 4.30 25.18 1.47
C ASP A 39 3.64 23.80 1.56
N LEU A 40 2.53 23.65 2.28
CA LEU A 40 1.74 22.42 2.31
C LEU A 40 1.31 22.00 0.89
N ALA A 41 0.76 22.93 0.10
CA ALA A 41 0.30 22.64 -1.25
C ALA A 41 1.47 22.27 -2.19
N LYS A 42 2.63 22.92 -2.03
CA LYS A 42 3.84 22.58 -2.80
C LYS A 42 4.35 21.19 -2.43
N ALA A 43 4.44 20.89 -1.14
CA ALA A 43 4.85 19.60 -0.62
C ALA A 43 3.93 18.48 -1.09
N TRP A 44 2.61 18.70 -1.10
CA TRP A 44 1.64 17.74 -1.63
C TRP A 44 1.87 17.47 -3.12
N ASN A 45 2.02 18.51 -3.96
CA ASN A 45 2.34 18.31 -5.38
C ASN A 45 3.71 17.61 -5.60
N THR A 46 4.68 17.78 -4.70
CA THR A 46 5.93 16.99 -4.74
C THR A 46 5.67 15.53 -4.37
N MET A 47 4.87 15.27 -3.33
CA MET A 47 4.49 13.91 -2.90
C MET A 47 3.71 13.16 -3.99
N GLU A 48 2.92 13.85 -4.82
CA GLU A 48 2.26 13.25 -6.00
C GLU A 48 3.26 12.63 -7.00
N ALA A 49 4.57 12.91 -6.90
CA ALA A 49 5.59 12.16 -7.63
C ALA A 49 5.58 10.65 -7.31
N MET A 50 5.14 10.26 -6.11
CA MET A 50 4.99 8.86 -5.71
C MET A 50 3.65 8.24 -6.16
N ILE A 51 2.71 9.01 -6.73
CA ILE A 51 1.39 8.49 -7.11
C ILE A 51 1.38 8.16 -8.61
N PRO A 52 1.24 6.87 -9.01
CA PRO A 52 1.10 6.49 -10.41
C PRO A 52 -0.09 7.19 -11.05
N GLY A 53 0.11 7.83 -12.21
CA GLY A 53 -0.92 8.64 -12.90
C GLY A 53 -0.89 10.14 -12.58
N TRP A 54 -0.25 10.53 -11.48
CA TRP A 54 -0.03 11.94 -11.10
C TRP A 54 1.45 12.35 -11.15
N SER A 55 2.36 11.39 -11.12
CA SER A 55 3.80 11.66 -11.15
C SER A 55 4.26 12.38 -12.42
N LYS A 56 4.48 13.69 -12.29
CA LYS A 56 5.18 14.51 -13.28
C LYS A 56 6.68 14.19 -13.32
N ALA A 57 7.23 13.72 -12.21
CA ALA A 57 8.65 13.36 -12.08
C ALA A 57 9.01 12.17 -12.98
N ALA A 58 8.15 11.14 -13.02
CA ALA A 58 8.38 9.95 -13.84
C ALA A 58 8.29 10.22 -15.35
N ASN A 59 7.51 11.23 -15.76
CA ASN A 59 7.34 11.61 -17.16
C ASN A 59 6.95 10.43 -18.08
N ARG A 60 6.10 9.52 -17.58
CA ARG A 60 5.57 8.35 -18.29
C ARG A 60 4.13 8.59 -18.77
N SER A 61 3.97 9.54 -19.69
CA SER A 61 2.67 9.88 -20.29
C SER A 61 2.08 8.80 -21.19
N ASP A 62 2.91 7.82 -21.58
CA ASP A 62 2.54 6.66 -22.37
C ASP A 62 1.70 5.61 -21.63
N ILE A 63 1.71 5.63 -20.29
CA ILE A 63 1.03 4.62 -19.46
C ILE A 63 -0.39 5.08 -19.10
N LYS A 64 -1.37 4.24 -19.42
CA LYS A 64 -2.81 4.53 -19.26
C LYS A 64 -3.39 3.96 -17.97
N TYR A 65 -2.98 4.49 -16.82
CA TYR A 65 -3.43 4.01 -15.51
C TYR A 65 -4.95 4.09 -15.30
N GLU A 66 -5.63 5.01 -15.98
CA GLU A 66 -7.09 5.14 -15.97
C GLU A 66 -7.83 3.90 -16.51
N THR A 67 -7.17 3.05 -17.28
CA THR A 67 -7.74 1.79 -17.79
C THR A 67 -8.05 0.77 -16.68
N LEU A 68 -7.52 0.97 -15.48
CA LEU A 68 -7.94 0.22 -14.30
C LEU A 68 -9.45 0.36 -14.07
N TRP A 69 -10.01 1.54 -14.31
CA TRP A 69 -11.45 1.81 -14.12
C TRP A 69 -12.33 1.25 -15.24
N THR A 70 -11.76 0.91 -16.40
CA THR A 70 -12.52 0.30 -17.50
C THR A 70 -12.74 -1.19 -17.30
N GLN A 71 -12.00 -1.82 -16.38
CA GLN A 71 -12.14 -3.25 -16.09
C GLN A 71 -13.55 -3.56 -15.54
N PRO A 72 -14.10 -4.76 -15.83
CA PRO A 72 -15.38 -5.17 -15.28
C PRO A 72 -15.30 -5.54 -13.79
N ARG A 73 -14.12 -5.95 -13.33
CA ARG A 73 -13.79 -6.33 -11.94
C ARG A 73 -12.28 -6.29 -11.76
N LEU A 74 -11.81 -6.18 -10.52
CA LEU A 74 -10.40 -6.47 -10.18
C LEU A 74 -10.31 -7.85 -9.55
N LYS A 75 -9.48 -8.70 -10.13
CA LYS A 75 -9.34 -10.10 -9.75
C LYS A 75 -7.86 -10.45 -9.63
N SER A 76 -7.45 -10.98 -8.49
CA SER A 76 -6.12 -11.57 -8.30
C SER A 76 -6.20 -13.10 -8.23
N ASP A 77 -5.07 -13.75 -8.54
CA ASP A 77 -4.89 -15.20 -8.42
C ASP A 77 -4.16 -15.49 -7.09
N PRO A 78 -4.80 -16.14 -6.12
CA PRO A 78 -4.20 -16.40 -4.81
C PRO A 78 -2.98 -17.32 -4.85
N ALA A 79 -1.91 -16.93 -4.17
CA ALA A 79 -0.69 -17.70 -4.02
C ALA A 79 -0.20 -17.70 -2.57
N ALA A 80 0.52 -18.77 -2.21
CA ALA A 80 1.17 -18.92 -0.92
C ALA A 80 2.32 -17.92 -0.76
N GLU A 81 2.46 -17.29 0.41
CA GLU A 81 3.77 -16.76 0.82
C GLU A 81 4.63 -17.93 1.32
N HIS A 82 5.96 -17.81 1.27
CA HIS A 82 6.88 -18.81 1.80
C HIS A 82 7.82 -18.20 2.83
N ASP A 83 8.36 -19.03 3.71
CA ASP A 83 9.20 -18.55 4.80
C ASP A 83 10.55 -18.05 4.26
N GLN A 84 11.13 -18.75 3.28
CA GLN A 84 12.48 -18.49 2.76
C GLN A 84 12.46 -17.95 1.32
N PRO A 85 13.40 -17.05 0.95
CA PRO A 85 13.49 -16.57 -0.44
C PRO A 85 13.75 -17.67 -1.47
N SER A 86 14.36 -18.79 -1.04
CA SER A 86 14.66 -19.95 -1.89
C SER A 86 13.44 -20.82 -2.23
N ASP A 87 12.31 -20.61 -1.55
CA ASP A 87 11.05 -21.32 -1.85
C ASP A 87 10.26 -20.66 -2.99
N TYR A 88 10.71 -19.49 -3.46
CA TYR A 88 10.11 -18.77 -4.58
C TYR A 88 10.68 -19.23 -5.93
N PRO A 89 9.89 -19.21 -7.02
CA PRO A 89 8.59 -18.56 -7.17
C PRO A 89 7.43 -19.29 -6.46
N ALA A 90 6.53 -18.49 -5.88
CA ALA A 90 5.38 -19.01 -5.13
C ALA A 90 4.40 -19.75 -6.04
N LYS A 91 3.80 -20.83 -5.52
CA LYS A 91 2.77 -21.59 -6.24
C LYS A 91 1.37 -21.06 -5.93
N PRO A 92 0.47 -21.00 -6.92
CA PRO A 92 -0.94 -20.72 -6.68
C PRO A 92 -1.55 -21.72 -5.70
N PHE A 93 -2.55 -21.31 -4.93
CA PHE A 93 -3.32 -22.26 -4.11
C PHE A 93 -4.02 -23.29 -5.01
N THR A 94 -4.11 -24.53 -4.52
CA THR A 94 -4.81 -25.62 -5.23
C THR A 94 -6.33 -25.48 -5.19
N GLY A 95 -6.85 -24.78 -4.18
CA GLY A 95 -8.28 -24.55 -3.91
C GLY A 95 -8.87 -23.36 -4.66
N GLU A 96 -9.35 -22.36 -3.92
CA GLU A 96 -9.93 -21.13 -4.51
C GLU A 96 -8.90 -20.40 -5.38
N LYS A 97 -9.30 -20.07 -6.60
CA LYS A 97 -8.40 -19.53 -7.64
C LYS A 97 -8.67 -18.08 -7.96
N GLU A 98 -9.76 -17.50 -7.45
CA GLU A 98 -10.08 -16.11 -7.68
C GLU A 98 -10.28 -15.36 -6.36
N ALA A 99 -9.57 -14.24 -6.22
CA ALA A 99 -9.84 -13.25 -5.19
C ALA A 99 -10.43 -12.00 -5.84
N LEU A 100 -11.64 -11.61 -5.43
CA LEU A 100 -12.38 -10.51 -6.03
C LEU A 100 -12.42 -9.30 -5.10
N ASN A 101 -11.95 -8.15 -5.59
CA ASN A 101 -11.98 -6.91 -4.82
C ASN A 101 -13.44 -6.44 -4.59
N PRO A 102 -13.95 -6.40 -3.35
CA PRO A 102 -15.30 -5.96 -3.07
C PRO A 102 -15.49 -4.44 -3.14
N MET A 103 -14.41 -3.66 -3.13
CA MET A 103 -14.44 -2.20 -3.17
C MET A 103 -14.42 -1.62 -4.58
N PHE A 104 -14.16 -2.44 -5.61
CA PHE A 104 -13.90 -1.92 -6.96
C PHE A 104 -15.07 -1.10 -7.51
N ASP A 105 -16.31 -1.57 -7.42
CA ASP A 105 -17.47 -0.85 -7.96
C ASP A 105 -17.76 0.46 -7.21
N ILE A 106 -17.48 0.50 -5.90
CA ILE A 106 -17.59 1.70 -5.08
C ILE A 106 -16.59 2.75 -5.59
N PHE A 107 -15.32 2.37 -5.76
CA PHE A 107 -14.28 3.29 -6.22
C PHE A 107 -14.43 3.66 -7.69
N LYS A 108 -14.82 2.73 -8.55
CA LYS A 108 -15.13 3.01 -9.96
C LYS A 108 -16.27 4.03 -10.08
N SER A 109 -17.29 3.94 -9.24
CA SER A 109 -18.39 4.91 -9.21
C SER A 109 -17.94 6.29 -8.70
N ALA A 110 -17.09 6.32 -7.67
CA ALA A 110 -16.63 7.57 -7.06
C ALA A 110 -15.50 8.28 -7.84
N TYR A 111 -14.65 7.51 -8.51
CA TYR A 111 -13.35 7.94 -9.03
C TYR A 111 -13.05 7.41 -10.45
N GLY A 112 -14.01 6.84 -11.17
CA GLY A 112 -13.78 6.25 -12.49
C GLY A 112 -13.26 7.19 -13.60
N SER A 113 -13.26 8.52 -13.35
CA SER A 113 -12.65 9.53 -14.21
C SER A 113 -11.19 9.84 -13.85
N ASP A 114 -10.67 9.30 -12.75
CA ASP A 114 -9.32 9.54 -12.27
C ASP A 114 -8.28 8.70 -13.02
N LYS A 115 -7.01 9.05 -12.87
CA LYS A 115 -5.87 8.40 -13.54
C LYS A 115 -5.37 7.16 -12.78
N GLY A 116 -6.28 6.27 -12.42
CA GLY A 116 -6.02 5.13 -11.54
C GLY A 116 -6.22 5.46 -10.06
N TYR A 117 -5.67 4.64 -9.16
CA TYR A 117 -5.68 4.88 -7.72
C TYR A 117 -4.81 6.09 -7.36
N TYR A 118 -5.32 6.94 -6.48
CA TYR A 118 -4.66 8.06 -5.83
C TYR A 118 -3.97 7.59 -4.54
N LEU A 119 -3.08 6.62 -4.68
CA LEU A 119 -2.27 6.02 -3.62
C LEU A 119 -0.79 6.10 -4.02
N MET A 120 0.10 6.28 -3.06
CA MET A 120 1.54 6.33 -3.33
C MET A 120 2.04 4.91 -3.58
N ASN A 121 2.91 4.72 -4.58
CA ASN A 121 3.81 3.57 -4.55
C ASN A 121 4.81 3.80 -3.41
N TRP A 122 5.23 2.74 -2.74
CA TRP A 122 6.04 2.87 -1.54
C TRP A 122 7.51 3.24 -1.83
N LEU A 123 8.06 2.85 -2.99
CA LEU A 123 9.48 3.01 -3.32
C LEU A 123 9.68 3.57 -4.73
N ALA A 124 10.69 4.43 -4.90
CA ALA A 124 11.11 4.92 -6.19
C ALA A 124 12.61 5.22 -6.21
N ASP A 125 13.21 5.06 -7.38
CA ASP A 125 14.58 5.48 -7.70
C ASP A 125 14.53 6.90 -8.27
N VAL A 126 15.04 7.88 -7.51
CA VAL A 126 14.90 9.30 -7.87
C VAL A 126 15.73 9.67 -9.09
N ASP A 127 16.92 9.08 -9.21
CA ASP A 127 17.94 9.45 -10.18
C ASP A 127 18.11 8.42 -11.30
N ASP A 128 17.23 7.42 -11.38
CA ASP A 128 17.34 6.26 -12.29
C ASP A 128 18.69 5.55 -12.14
N TRP A 129 19.18 5.42 -10.91
CA TRP A 129 20.42 4.72 -10.58
C TRP A 129 20.42 3.27 -11.07
N TYR A 130 19.29 2.56 -10.94
CA TYR A 130 19.10 1.21 -11.47
C TYR A 130 18.98 1.18 -13.01
N GLY A 131 18.68 2.32 -13.64
CA GLY A 131 18.60 2.47 -15.09
C GLY A 131 17.37 1.82 -15.74
N PHE A 132 16.34 1.47 -14.95
CA PHE A 132 15.18 0.76 -15.47
C PHE A 132 14.34 1.58 -16.44
N SER A 133 14.45 2.90 -16.43
CA SER A 133 13.74 3.78 -17.35
C SER A 133 14.34 3.83 -18.76
N LYS A 134 15.54 3.27 -18.97
CA LYS A 134 16.28 3.37 -20.23
C LYS A 134 15.44 2.86 -21.42
N GLY A 135 15.32 3.70 -22.45
CA GLY A 135 14.52 3.40 -23.65
C GLY A 135 13.01 3.52 -23.44
N THR A 136 12.58 4.38 -22.51
CA THR A 136 11.17 4.79 -22.29
C THR A 136 11.04 6.32 -22.42
N GLU A 137 9.81 6.86 -22.40
CA GLU A 137 9.58 8.33 -22.36
C GLU A 137 10.17 9.00 -21.10
N GLY A 138 10.38 8.23 -20.04
CA GLY A 138 10.94 8.66 -18.76
C GLY A 138 12.44 8.38 -18.60
N ALA A 139 13.18 8.19 -19.69
CA ALA A 139 14.60 7.82 -19.61
C ALA A 139 15.44 8.80 -18.76
N GLY A 140 16.18 8.27 -17.78
CA GLY A 140 17.02 9.05 -16.85
C GLY A 140 16.24 9.91 -15.86
N LYS A 141 14.99 9.53 -15.56
CA LYS A 141 14.08 10.24 -14.64
C LYS A 141 13.70 9.35 -13.46
N PHE A 142 13.04 9.95 -12.49
CA PHE A 142 12.36 9.26 -11.39
C PHE A 142 11.63 8.00 -11.87
N THR A 143 11.91 6.86 -11.23
CA THR A 143 11.42 5.56 -11.66
C THR A 143 10.79 4.80 -10.51
N PHE A 144 9.54 4.36 -10.71
CA PHE A 144 8.88 3.49 -9.75
C PHE A 144 9.52 2.10 -9.74
N ILE A 145 9.93 1.66 -8.56
CA ILE A 145 10.58 0.37 -8.33
C ILE A 145 9.94 -0.37 -7.15
N ASN A 146 10.31 -1.63 -6.99
CA ASN A 146 9.98 -2.46 -5.85
C ASN A 146 11.13 -3.42 -5.56
N THR A 147 11.16 -4.00 -4.36
CA THR A 147 12.20 -4.92 -3.90
C THR A 147 11.59 -6.17 -3.27
N PHE A 148 10.97 -6.04 -2.10
CA PHE A 148 10.43 -7.15 -1.31
C PHE A 148 9.29 -7.88 -2.01
N GLN A 149 9.46 -9.18 -2.27
CA GLN A 149 8.49 -10.05 -2.94
C GLN A 149 8.55 -11.52 -2.47
N ARG A 150 9.55 -11.91 -1.66
CA ARG A 150 9.88 -13.32 -1.36
C ARG A 150 9.86 -13.70 0.12
N GLY A 151 8.86 -13.19 0.85
CA GLY A 151 8.48 -13.73 2.16
C GLY A 151 9.23 -13.12 3.34
N GLU A 152 8.98 -13.67 4.53
CA GLU A 152 9.36 -13.03 5.79
C GLU A 152 10.87 -12.99 6.06
N GLN A 153 11.63 -13.91 5.47
CA GLN A 153 13.09 -13.95 5.58
C GLN A 153 13.79 -13.26 4.41
N GLU A 154 13.10 -12.56 3.51
CA GLU A 154 13.76 -11.71 2.53
C GLU A 154 14.14 -10.37 3.17
N SER A 155 15.36 -10.26 3.70
CA SER A 155 15.88 -9.00 4.21
C SER A 155 16.18 -8.01 3.07
N CYS A 156 16.44 -6.74 3.41
CA CYS A 156 16.83 -5.73 2.42
C CYS A 156 18.15 -6.04 1.68
N PHE A 157 18.92 -7.02 2.14
CA PHE A 157 20.16 -7.46 1.49
C PHE A 157 19.94 -8.59 0.47
N GLU A 158 18.75 -9.16 0.45
CA GLU A 158 18.46 -10.38 -0.31
C GLU A 158 17.53 -10.13 -1.48
N THR A 159 16.97 -8.93 -1.60
CA THR A 159 16.03 -8.54 -2.65
C THR A 159 16.68 -8.48 -4.03
N VAL A 160 15.83 -8.58 -5.07
CA VAL A 160 16.21 -8.22 -6.45
C VAL A 160 15.37 -7.01 -6.85
N PRO A 161 15.94 -5.79 -6.89
CA PRO A 161 15.21 -4.60 -7.31
C PRO A 161 14.60 -4.77 -8.70
N ALA A 162 13.33 -4.39 -8.84
CA ALA A 162 12.53 -4.57 -10.04
C ALA A 162 11.71 -3.33 -10.37
N PRO A 163 11.51 -2.99 -11.65
CA PRO A 163 10.64 -1.88 -12.02
C PRO A 163 9.17 -2.22 -11.75
N CYS A 164 8.42 -1.23 -11.28
CA CYS A 164 6.96 -1.34 -11.20
C CYS A 164 6.35 -1.55 -12.59
N LEU A 165 6.93 -0.88 -13.61
CA LEU A 165 6.60 -1.06 -15.03
C LEU A 165 7.50 -2.15 -15.64
N GLU A 166 7.03 -3.39 -15.63
CA GLU A 166 7.73 -4.54 -16.22
C GLU A 166 7.46 -4.58 -17.73
N GLU A 167 8.35 -3.94 -18.48
CA GLU A 167 8.34 -3.94 -19.96
C GLU A 167 9.16 -5.10 -20.55
N LEU A 168 9.62 -6.06 -19.72
CA LEU A 168 10.39 -7.25 -20.09
C LEU A 168 11.76 -6.93 -20.72
N LYS A 169 12.30 -5.74 -20.41
CA LYS A 169 13.59 -5.24 -20.93
C LYS A 169 14.80 -5.76 -20.15
N TRP A 170 14.60 -6.14 -18.89
CA TRP A 170 15.66 -6.44 -17.93
C TRP A 170 15.49 -7.83 -17.34
N GLY A 171 16.53 -8.34 -16.68
CA GLY A 171 16.49 -9.67 -16.06
C GLY A 171 16.56 -10.79 -17.09
N MET A 172 15.70 -11.80 -16.94
CA MET A 172 15.72 -12.98 -17.79
C MET A 172 15.12 -12.67 -19.18
N LYS A 173 15.77 -13.19 -20.23
CA LYS A 173 15.35 -13.00 -21.63
C LYS A 173 13.87 -13.37 -21.79
N SER A 174 13.10 -12.47 -22.37
CA SER A 174 11.70 -12.73 -22.72
C SER A 174 11.55 -12.96 -24.23
N GLU A 175 10.83 -14.02 -24.60
CA GLU A 175 10.49 -14.32 -26.01
C GLU A 175 9.00 -14.09 -26.30
N ASN A 176 8.19 -13.94 -25.25
CA ASN A 176 6.75 -13.74 -25.33
C ASN A 176 6.34 -12.56 -24.44
N GLU A 177 5.59 -11.61 -24.98
CA GLU A 177 5.22 -10.41 -24.22
C GLU A 177 4.07 -10.66 -23.22
N ASN A 178 3.27 -11.71 -23.42
CA ASN A 178 2.12 -12.05 -22.59
C ASN A 178 2.42 -13.13 -21.56
N ASN A 179 3.48 -13.92 -21.75
CA ASN A 179 3.94 -14.98 -20.86
C ASN A 179 5.47 -15.04 -20.89
N GLY A 180 6.08 -13.90 -20.60
CA GLY A 180 7.50 -13.66 -20.66
C GLY A 180 8.24 -14.00 -19.38
N ASN A 181 9.39 -13.34 -19.20
CA ASN A 181 10.22 -13.49 -18.02
C ASN A 181 10.49 -12.13 -17.35
N GLY A 182 11.42 -11.33 -17.87
CA GLY A 182 11.79 -10.07 -17.23
C GLY A 182 12.54 -10.27 -15.91
N ILE A 183 12.55 -9.26 -15.04
CA ILE A 183 13.10 -9.39 -13.69
C ILE A 183 12.14 -10.19 -12.82
N LYS A 184 10.82 -9.96 -12.99
CA LYS A 184 9.79 -10.56 -12.13
C LYS A 184 9.66 -12.09 -12.26
N ALA A 185 10.36 -12.73 -13.21
CA ALA A 185 10.41 -14.19 -13.33
C ALA A 185 10.95 -14.88 -12.07
N ILE A 186 11.82 -14.22 -11.31
CA ILE A 186 12.32 -14.75 -10.03
C ILE A 186 11.22 -14.85 -8.96
N PHE A 187 10.16 -14.04 -9.07
CA PHE A 187 9.04 -14.02 -8.13
C PHE A 187 7.87 -14.88 -8.61
N ASN A 188 7.54 -14.76 -9.89
CA ASN A 188 6.32 -15.31 -10.50
C ASN A 188 6.56 -16.58 -11.31
N GLY A 189 7.82 -16.92 -11.57
CA GLY A 189 8.23 -18.10 -12.32
C GLY A 189 8.53 -17.84 -13.80
N LEU A 190 9.22 -18.82 -14.40
CA LEU A 190 9.63 -18.79 -15.80
C LEU A 190 8.41 -18.87 -16.73
N ASN A 191 8.42 -18.04 -17.78
CA ASN A 191 7.40 -17.96 -18.82
C ASN A 191 6.00 -17.66 -18.26
N ALA A 192 5.93 -16.86 -17.18
CA ALA A 192 4.70 -16.53 -16.46
C ALA A 192 4.53 -15.01 -16.24
N VAL A 193 5.41 -14.19 -16.81
CA VAL A 193 5.42 -12.74 -16.58
C VAL A 193 4.96 -11.98 -17.83
N PRO A 194 3.71 -11.51 -17.90
CA PRO A 194 3.29 -10.56 -18.92
C PRO A 194 3.97 -9.21 -18.73
N ALA A 195 4.06 -8.42 -19.80
CA ALA A 195 4.31 -6.99 -19.69
C ALA A 195 3.19 -6.36 -18.83
N GLN A 196 3.57 -5.73 -17.72
CA GLN A 196 2.60 -5.34 -16.68
C GLN A 196 3.09 -4.19 -15.82
N TYR A 197 2.15 -3.46 -15.22
CA TYR A 197 2.43 -2.53 -14.13
C TYR A 197 1.98 -3.16 -12.81
N SER A 198 2.72 -2.90 -11.74
CA SER A 198 2.31 -3.26 -10.38
C SER A 198 2.89 -2.27 -9.38
N PHE A 199 2.07 -1.80 -8.46
CA PHE A 199 2.43 -0.87 -7.41
C PHE A 199 1.95 -1.39 -6.05
N THR A 200 2.58 -0.91 -4.99
CA THR A 200 2.29 -1.31 -3.61
C THR A 200 2.36 -0.06 -2.76
N ASN A 201 1.30 0.26 -2.01
CA ASN A 201 1.36 1.37 -1.06
C ASN A 201 1.90 0.92 0.29
N ALA A 202 2.28 1.90 1.10
CA ALA A 202 2.64 1.70 2.50
C ALA A 202 1.71 2.61 3.33
N PRO A 203 0.55 2.09 3.80
CA PRO A 203 -0.55 2.92 4.29
C PRO A 203 -0.20 3.79 5.51
N ASP A 204 0.86 3.46 6.26
CA ASP A 204 1.37 4.34 7.31
C ASP A 204 1.80 5.71 6.76
N ALA A 205 2.32 5.76 5.52
CA ALA A 205 2.75 6.98 4.86
C ALA A 205 1.57 7.81 4.36
N GLU A 206 0.56 7.19 3.75
CA GLU A 206 -0.69 7.87 3.41
C GLU A 206 -1.36 8.46 4.65
N ASP A 207 -1.50 7.67 5.72
CA ASP A 207 -2.10 8.13 6.97
C ASP A 207 -1.28 9.26 7.62
N ARG A 208 0.06 9.21 7.55
CA ARG A 208 0.92 10.31 8.02
C ARG A 208 0.70 11.60 7.22
N ALA A 209 0.53 11.51 5.90
CA ALA A 209 0.21 12.66 5.06
C ALA A 209 -1.19 13.23 5.39
N ILE A 210 -2.19 12.38 5.62
CA ILE A 210 -3.53 12.77 6.04
C ILE A 210 -3.51 13.45 7.42
N GLN A 211 -2.77 12.88 8.37
CA GLN A 211 -2.54 13.46 9.68
C GLN A 211 -1.91 14.87 9.59
N ALA A 212 -0.94 15.06 8.69
CA ALA A 212 -0.32 16.37 8.47
C ALA A 212 -1.32 17.42 7.95
N VAL A 213 -2.19 17.04 7.01
CA VAL A 213 -3.25 17.92 6.50
C VAL A 213 -4.27 18.23 7.60
N TYR A 214 -4.68 17.23 8.38
CA TYR A 214 -5.54 17.44 9.55
C TYR A 214 -4.90 18.42 10.55
N PHE A 215 -3.62 18.28 10.84
CA PHE A 215 -2.87 19.19 11.70
C PHE A 215 -2.90 20.62 11.16
N ALA A 216 -2.62 20.83 9.86
CA ALA A 216 -2.67 22.15 9.24
C ALA A 216 -4.06 22.78 9.33
N ASN A 217 -5.11 22.02 9.00
CA ASN A 217 -6.50 22.47 9.09
C ASN A 217 -6.87 22.90 10.52
N ARG A 218 -6.51 22.08 11.53
CA ARG A 218 -6.76 22.36 12.95
C ARG A 218 -6.17 23.70 13.41
N TYR A 219 -5.09 24.15 12.78
CA TYR A 219 -4.39 25.40 13.12
C TYR A 219 -4.61 26.53 12.11
N ASN A 220 -5.63 26.43 11.25
CA ASN A 220 -5.99 27.43 10.24
C ASN A 220 -4.86 27.73 9.23
N ALA A 221 -3.98 26.75 8.98
CA ALA A 221 -2.92 26.80 7.99
C ALA A 221 -3.17 25.80 6.82
N GLY A 222 -4.37 25.24 6.77
CA GLY A 222 -4.77 24.25 5.78
C GLY A 222 -5.09 24.84 4.41
N ASP A 223 -5.18 23.96 3.43
CA ASP A 223 -5.63 24.27 2.07
C ASP A 223 -6.81 23.34 1.72
N SER A 224 -7.93 23.89 1.27
CA SER A 224 -9.14 23.12 1.00
C SER A 224 -9.00 22.15 -0.17
N SER A 225 -8.17 22.49 -1.17
CA SER A 225 -7.88 21.59 -2.29
C SER A 225 -7.04 20.39 -1.83
N ILE A 226 -6.07 20.63 -0.94
CA ILE A 226 -5.25 19.57 -0.35
C ILE A 226 -6.09 18.72 0.62
N SER A 227 -7.01 19.33 1.37
CA SER A 227 -7.95 18.60 2.22
C SER A 227 -8.81 17.62 1.41
N ALA A 228 -9.32 18.05 0.25
CA ALA A 228 -10.10 17.17 -0.63
C ALA A 228 -9.25 16.01 -1.19
N LEU A 229 -7.97 16.25 -1.50
CA LEU A 229 -7.04 15.22 -1.96
C LEU A 229 -6.66 14.24 -0.84
N ALA A 230 -6.45 14.73 0.39
CA ALA A 230 -6.24 13.89 1.57
C ALA A 230 -7.47 13.01 1.86
N GLY A 231 -8.67 13.57 1.72
CA GLY A 231 -9.91 12.79 1.78
C GLY A 231 -10.00 11.71 0.72
N LYS A 232 -9.65 12.02 -0.53
CA LYS A 232 -9.60 11.03 -1.62
C LYS A 232 -8.60 9.90 -1.31
N MET A 233 -7.39 10.25 -0.87
CA MET A 233 -6.35 9.28 -0.49
C MET A 233 -6.85 8.37 0.62
N GLY A 234 -7.39 8.94 1.71
CA GLY A 234 -7.96 8.17 2.81
C GLY A 234 -9.12 7.29 2.37
N ASP A 235 -9.99 7.74 1.47
CA ASP A 235 -11.06 6.88 0.97
C ASP A 235 -10.51 5.60 0.30
N GLN A 236 -9.45 5.74 -0.50
CA GLN A 236 -8.84 4.62 -1.20
C GLN A 236 -7.95 3.74 -0.31
N CYS A 237 -7.40 4.28 0.80
CA CYS A 237 -6.76 3.50 1.86
C CYS A 237 -7.71 2.54 2.58
N ARG A 238 -9.04 2.62 2.35
CA ARG A 238 -9.95 1.57 2.81
C ARG A 238 -9.66 0.20 2.19
N ASN A 239 -8.93 0.13 1.07
CA ASN A 239 -8.42 -1.15 0.55
C ASN A 239 -7.47 -1.85 1.55
N ASP A 240 -6.72 -1.09 2.36
CA ASP A 240 -5.79 -1.61 3.35
C ASP A 240 -6.49 -2.27 4.55
N MET A 241 -7.83 -2.18 4.63
CA MET A 241 -8.66 -2.76 5.68
C MET A 241 -9.09 -4.21 5.39
N PHE A 242 -8.61 -4.81 4.31
CA PHE A 242 -9.06 -6.12 3.83
C PHE A 242 -7.97 -7.19 3.84
N ASP A 243 -8.38 -8.43 4.13
CA ASP A 243 -7.58 -9.62 3.90
C ASP A 243 -6.97 -9.65 2.48
N LYS A 244 -5.73 -10.16 2.34
CA LYS A 244 -4.97 -10.17 1.08
C LYS A 244 -5.79 -10.66 -0.12
N TYR A 245 -6.55 -11.72 0.07
CA TYR A 245 -7.35 -12.34 -0.97
C TYR A 245 -8.85 -12.27 -0.66
N TYR A 246 -9.25 -11.27 0.13
CA TYR A 246 -10.63 -10.96 0.49
C TYR A 246 -11.37 -12.16 1.11
N LYS A 247 -10.66 -13.02 1.85
CA LYS A 247 -11.26 -14.12 2.60
C LYS A 247 -11.85 -13.59 3.92
N ALA A 248 -12.84 -14.29 4.45
CA ALA A 248 -13.45 -13.93 5.73
C ALA A 248 -12.39 -13.80 6.83
N ILE A 249 -12.65 -12.95 7.82
CA ILE A 249 -11.78 -12.86 8.99
C ILE A 249 -12.15 -13.99 9.96
N GLY A 250 -11.19 -14.86 10.30
CA GLY A 250 -11.42 -15.92 11.27
C GLY A 250 -10.45 -17.10 11.19
N ALA A 251 -10.31 -17.81 12.31
CA ALA A 251 -9.39 -18.94 12.47
C ALA A 251 -9.74 -20.18 11.64
N ASP A 252 -10.97 -20.27 11.15
CA ASP A 252 -11.45 -21.31 10.22
C ASP A 252 -11.23 -20.94 8.74
N THR A 253 -10.62 -19.79 8.47
CA THR A 253 -10.25 -19.39 7.12
C THR A 253 -9.07 -20.20 6.61
N THR A 254 -9.25 -20.81 5.42
CA THR A 254 -8.24 -21.65 4.79
C THR A 254 -7.90 -21.15 3.39
N SER A 255 -6.84 -21.72 2.81
CA SER A 255 -6.46 -21.46 1.41
C SER A 255 -7.57 -21.81 0.40
N SER A 256 -8.52 -22.67 0.79
CA SER A 256 -9.69 -23.04 -0.03
C SER A 256 -10.93 -22.18 0.22
N SER A 257 -10.93 -21.31 1.24
CA SER A 257 -12.06 -20.40 1.48
C SER A 257 -12.25 -19.43 0.31
N LYS A 258 -13.51 -19.19 -0.05
CA LYS A 258 -13.87 -18.24 -1.12
C LYS A 258 -13.67 -16.79 -0.67
N THR A 259 -13.68 -15.87 -1.64
CA THR A 259 -13.86 -14.44 -1.34
C THR A 259 -15.15 -14.23 -0.53
N ALA A 260 -15.07 -13.46 0.56
CA ALA A 260 -16.15 -13.15 1.48
C ALA A 260 -16.73 -11.74 1.30
N GLY A 261 -16.31 -11.01 0.27
CA GLY A 261 -16.81 -9.66 0.03
C GLY A 261 -16.48 -8.71 1.17
N MET A 262 -17.47 -7.94 1.65
CA MET A 262 -17.27 -6.99 2.76
C MET A 262 -16.95 -7.65 4.11
N ASP A 263 -17.24 -8.95 4.29
CA ASP A 263 -16.91 -9.69 5.52
C ASP A 263 -15.41 -10.01 5.65
N SER A 264 -14.61 -9.62 4.65
CA SER A 264 -13.15 -9.72 4.69
C SER A 264 -12.45 -8.48 5.26
N LYS A 265 -13.21 -7.52 5.80
CA LYS A 265 -12.67 -6.33 6.48
C LYS A 265 -12.19 -6.66 7.89
N HIS A 266 -10.88 -6.51 8.14
CA HIS A 266 -10.33 -6.47 9.49
C HIS A 266 -10.31 -5.06 10.10
N TYR A 267 -10.53 -4.00 9.30
CA TYR A 267 -10.59 -2.59 9.73
C TYR A 267 -9.31 -1.98 10.30
N LEU A 268 -8.21 -2.72 10.31
CA LEU A 268 -6.86 -2.21 10.59
C LEU A 268 -6.18 -1.69 9.32
N MET A 269 -5.16 -0.85 9.45
CA MET A 269 -4.22 -0.58 8.35
C MET A 269 -3.25 -1.75 8.24
N ALA A 270 -3.40 -2.56 7.19
CA ALA A 270 -2.49 -3.67 6.93
C ALA A 270 -1.12 -3.18 6.40
N TRP A 271 -0.19 -4.10 6.16
CA TRP A 271 1.15 -3.74 5.67
C TRP A 271 1.14 -3.07 4.29
N TYR A 272 0.16 -3.41 3.45
CA TYR A 272 -0.01 -2.84 2.11
C TYR A 272 -1.39 -3.16 1.52
N THR A 273 -1.71 -2.43 0.47
CA THR A 273 -2.51 -2.88 -0.67
C THR A 273 -1.58 -2.89 -1.89
N ALA A 274 -1.78 -3.82 -2.81
CA ALA A 274 -1.09 -3.80 -4.09
C ALA A 274 -2.08 -3.92 -5.23
N TRP A 275 -1.78 -3.24 -6.33
CA TRP A 275 -2.58 -3.27 -7.55
C TRP A 275 -1.69 -3.32 -8.79
N GLY A 276 -2.23 -3.87 -9.87
CA GLY A 276 -1.51 -3.99 -11.12
C GLY A 276 -2.40 -4.31 -12.29
N GLY A 277 -1.82 -4.34 -13.48
CA GLY A 277 -2.56 -4.57 -14.72
C GLY A 277 -1.66 -4.80 -15.92
N ALA A 278 -2.29 -5.23 -17.01
CA ALA A 278 -1.61 -5.43 -18.28
C ALA A 278 -1.01 -4.11 -18.76
N LEU A 279 0.24 -4.14 -19.22
CA LEU A 279 0.78 -3.07 -20.06
C LEU A 279 0.45 -3.36 -21.53
N LYS A 280 0.41 -2.30 -22.33
CA LYS A 280 0.12 -2.29 -23.77
C LYS A 280 -1.35 -2.53 -24.13
N ASP A 281 -1.91 -3.70 -23.82
CA ASP A 281 -3.30 -4.03 -24.20
C ASP A 281 -4.34 -3.63 -23.16
N TYR A 282 -3.90 -3.42 -21.90
CA TYR A 282 -4.73 -3.01 -20.76
C TYR A 282 -5.96 -3.91 -20.55
N SER A 283 -5.84 -5.20 -20.90
CA SER A 283 -6.96 -6.16 -20.95
C SER A 283 -7.37 -6.74 -19.58
N TRP A 284 -6.52 -6.59 -18.56
CA TRP A 284 -6.79 -7.06 -17.21
C TRP A 284 -6.15 -6.15 -16.16
N ALA A 285 -6.72 -6.17 -14.95
CA ALA A 285 -6.12 -5.59 -13.74
C ALA A 285 -6.51 -6.41 -12.50
N TRP A 286 -5.70 -6.28 -11.45
CA TRP A 286 -5.84 -6.98 -10.19
C TRP A 286 -5.57 -6.04 -9.00
N GLN A 287 -6.11 -6.42 -7.84
CA GLN A 287 -5.76 -5.82 -6.55
C GLN A 287 -5.78 -6.90 -5.47
N ILE A 288 -4.88 -6.79 -4.50
CA ILE A 288 -4.89 -7.54 -3.24
C ILE A 288 -4.90 -6.55 -2.07
N GLY A 289 -5.58 -6.91 -0.97
CA GLY A 289 -5.36 -6.25 0.33
C GLY A 289 -4.09 -6.79 1.00
N CYS A 290 -4.10 -6.90 2.33
CA CYS A 290 -3.06 -7.63 3.06
C CYS A 290 -3.61 -8.22 4.35
N SER A 291 -3.29 -9.49 4.60
CA SER A 291 -3.77 -10.22 5.78
C SER A 291 -2.99 -9.89 7.05
N HIS A 292 -1.90 -9.12 6.95
CA HIS A 292 -0.96 -8.86 8.04
C HIS A 292 -1.06 -7.40 8.49
N SER A 293 -1.29 -7.18 9.79
CA SER A 293 -1.37 -5.84 10.38
C SER A 293 -0.36 -5.70 11.51
N HIS A 294 0.33 -4.57 11.52
CA HIS A 294 1.35 -4.23 12.53
C HIS A 294 0.95 -2.99 13.31
N GLN A 295 1.22 -2.94 14.61
CA GLN A 295 0.82 -1.82 15.48
C GLN A 295 1.33 -0.45 15.01
N PHE A 296 2.54 -0.33 14.46
CA PHE A 296 3.09 0.97 14.07
C PHE A 296 2.49 1.53 12.79
N TYR A 297 1.82 0.70 11.98
CA TYR A 297 1.06 1.14 10.81
C TYR A 297 -0.28 1.78 11.18
N GLN A 298 -0.77 1.57 12.41
CA GLN A 298 -2.06 2.11 12.81
C GLN A 298 -1.93 3.62 13.06
N ASN A 299 -2.91 4.39 12.58
CA ASN A 299 -2.97 5.83 12.81
C ASN A 299 -4.37 6.28 13.23
N PRO A 300 -4.71 6.15 14.53
CA PRO A 300 -5.99 6.63 15.06
C PRO A 300 -6.21 8.14 14.84
N LEU A 301 -5.14 8.93 14.70
CA LEU A 301 -5.24 10.36 14.46
C LEU A 301 -5.63 10.68 13.00
N ALA A 302 -5.11 9.93 12.02
CA ALA A 302 -5.54 10.04 10.63
C ALA A 302 -7.02 9.62 10.49
N ALA A 303 -7.40 8.48 11.05
CA ALA A 303 -8.79 8.02 11.07
C ALA A 303 -9.72 9.03 11.77
N TYR A 304 -9.30 9.63 12.88
CA TYR A 304 -10.02 10.71 13.54
C TYR A 304 -10.15 11.95 12.64
N GLY A 305 -9.07 12.35 11.94
CA GLY A 305 -9.06 13.47 11.01
C GLY A 305 -10.03 13.28 9.86
N LEU A 306 -10.02 12.11 9.22
CA LEU A 306 -10.94 11.72 8.15
C LEU A 306 -12.42 11.78 8.57
N LEU A 307 -12.72 11.52 9.84
CA LEU A 307 -14.07 11.57 10.38
C LEU A 307 -14.52 12.98 10.81
N ASN A 308 -13.62 13.77 11.39
CA ASN A 308 -13.99 14.97 12.14
C ASN A 308 -13.62 16.27 11.44
N ASP A 309 -12.71 16.25 10.47
CA ASP A 309 -12.43 17.40 9.62
C ASP A 309 -13.38 17.39 8.43
N SER A 310 -14.28 18.39 8.36
CA SER A 310 -15.31 18.43 7.31
C SER A 310 -14.73 18.58 5.90
N ALA A 311 -13.58 19.23 5.74
CA ALA A 311 -12.98 19.43 4.42
C ALA A 311 -12.29 18.15 3.93
N ILE A 312 -11.63 17.41 4.84
CA ILE A 312 -11.06 16.09 4.54
C ILE A 312 -12.20 15.08 4.29
N ASN A 313 -13.20 15.03 5.18
CA ASN A 313 -14.32 14.10 5.08
C ASN A 313 -15.07 14.23 3.75
N ALA A 314 -15.29 15.47 3.28
CA ALA A 314 -15.94 15.74 2.01
C ALA A 314 -15.14 15.24 0.78
N GLY A 315 -13.84 14.96 0.93
CA GLY A 315 -13.01 14.34 -0.11
C GLY A 315 -13.23 12.84 -0.26
N MET A 316 -13.79 12.16 0.75
CA MET A 316 -14.19 10.76 0.69
C MET A 316 -15.53 10.63 -0.04
N LYS A 317 -15.51 10.15 -1.29
CA LYS A 317 -16.66 10.08 -2.19
C LYS A 317 -17.27 8.68 -2.33
N GLY A 318 -16.52 7.65 -1.98
CA GLY A 318 -16.97 6.28 -1.91
C GLY A 318 -18.04 6.10 -0.84
N THR A 319 -19.02 5.25 -1.13
CA THR A 319 -20.07 4.92 -0.16
C THR A 319 -19.47 4.30 1.10
N ASP A 320 -20.11 4.56 2.24
CA ASP A 320 -19.77 4.03 3.57
C ASP A 320 -18.38 4.40 4.12
N ALA A 321 -17.64 5.33 3.50
CA ALA A 321 -16.30 5.71 3.97
C ALA A 321 -16.27 6.14 5.44
N SER A 322 -17.22 6.98 5.87
CA SER A 322 -17.32 7.40 7.27
C SER A 322 -17.75 6.25 8.21
N THR A 323 -18.49 5.26 7.72
CA THR A 323 -18.87 4.09 8.52
C THR A 323 -17.66 3.20 8.74
N ASP A 324 -16.89 2.93 7.67
CA ASP A 324 -15.67 2.14 7.74
C ASP A 324 -14.62 2.78 8.64
N TYR A 325 -14.40 4.10 8.53
CA TYR A 325 -13.43 4.78 9.40
C TYR A 325 -13.86 4.87 10.86
N LYS A 326 -15.17 4.89 11.17
CA LYS A 326 -15.64 4.78 12.56
C LYS A 326 -15.26 3.43 13.16
N GLU A 327 -15.46 2.35 12.41
CA GLU A 327 -15.06 1.01 12.88
C GLU A 327 -13.54 0.85 12.89
N SER A 328 -12.82 1.41 11.92
CA SER A 328 -11.36 1.39 11.88
C SER A 328 -10.74 2.13 13.06
N LEU A 329 -11.18 3.35 13.37
CA LEU A 329 -10.71 4.10 14.53
C LEU A 329 -10.89 3.30 15.82
N LYS A 330 -12.06 2.71 16.02
CA LYS A 330 -12.33 1.83 17.16
C LYS A 330 -11.40 0.62 17.18
N ARG A 331 -11.28 -0.09 16.05
CA ARG A 331 -10.48 -1.31 15.93
C ARG A 331 -8.99 -1.08 16.18
N GLN A 332 -8.45 0.03 15.68
CA GLN A 332 -7.06 0.41 15.90
C GLN A 332 -6.77 0.66 17.39
N ILE A 333 -7.66 1.38 18.09
CA ILE A 333 -7.52 1.62 19.53
C ILE A 333 -7.65 0.32 20.35
N GLU A 334 -8.51 -0.60 19.94
CA GLU A 334 -8.62 -1.93 20.55
C GLU A 334 -7.36 -2.77 20.30
N MET A 335 -6.75 -2.69 19.12
CA MET A 335 -5.50 -3.38 18.79
C MET A 335 -4.34 -2.90 19.68
N TYR A 336 -4.19 -1.59 19.89
CA TYR A 336 -3.17 -1.06 20.80
C TYR A 336 -3.37 -1.58 22.23
N GLN A 337 -4.60 -1.55 22.75
CA GLN A 337 -4.88 -2.08 24.09
C GLN A 337 -4.59 -3.57 24.20
N TRP A 338 -4.91 -4.34 23.16
CA TRP A 338 -4.65 -5.78 23.12
C TRP A 338 -3.15 -6.11 23.06
N LEU A 339 -2.35 -5.32 22.33
CA LEU A 339 -0.92 -5.54 22.15
C LEU A 339 -0.05 -4.95 23.27
N GLN A 340 -0.63 -4.22 24.22
CA GLN A 340 0.13 -3.61 25.29
C GLN A 340 0.74 -4.67 26.21
N SER A 341 2.07 -4.74 26.26
CA SER A 341 2.79 -5.63 27.18
C SER A 341 2.62 -5.17 28.63
N GLN A 342 2.90 -6.07 29.58
CA GLN A 342 2.86 -5.75 31.01
C GLN A 342 3.81 -4.59 31.39
N GLN A 343 4.89 -4.41 30.63
CA GLN A 343 5.89 -3.37 30.84
C GLN A 343 5.54 -2.04 30.17
N GLY A 344 4.51 -2.00 29.30
CA GLY A 344 4.05 -0.79 28.61
C GLY A 344 4.24 -0.78 27.08
N PRO A 345 5.36 -1.25 26.50
CA PRO A 345 5.54 -1.30 25.05
C PRO A 345 4.50 -2.17 24.34
N PHE A 346 4.21 -1.86 23.08
CA PHE A 346 3.28 -2.63 22.26
C PHE A 346 4.00 -3.77 21.52
N ALA A 347 3.38 -4.94 21.48
CA ALA A 347 3.83 -6.07 20.67
C ALA A 347 3.48 -5.89 19.18
N GLY A 348 3.97 -6.78 18.31
CA GLY A 348 3.91 -6.63 16.85
C GLY A 348 2.53 -6.41 16.26
N GLY A 349 1.70 -7.46 16.21
CA GLY A 349 0.39 -7.34 15.56
C GLY A 349 -0.35 -8.65 15.39
N CYS A 350 -1.07 -8.78 14.28
CA CYS A 350 -1.89 -9.95 13.97
C CYS A 350 -1.94 -10.27 12.47
N THR A 351 -2.38 -11.49 12.15
CA THR A 351 -2.61 -11.94 10.78
C THR A 351 -3.89 -12.76 10.64
N ASN A 352 -4.60 -12.58 9.53
CA ASN A 352 -5.67 -13.49 9.11
C ASN A 352 -5.14 -14.71 8.32
N SER A 353 -3.91 -14.62 7.80
CA SER A 353 -3.26 -15.66 7.00
C SER A 353 -2.01 -16.15 7.71
N TRP A 354 -2.18 -17.15 8.58
CA TRP A 354 -1.05 -17.73 9.30
C TRP A 354 0.02 -18.21 8.31
N ARG A 355 1.25 -17.71 8.51
CA ARG A 355 2.41 -17.92 7.62
C ARG A 355 2.18 -17.51 6.16
N GLY A 356 1.21 -16.64 5.91
CA GLY A 356 0.82 -16.18 4.58
C GLY A 356 0.24 -17.27 3.68
N ARG A 357 -0.28 -18.35 4.28
CA ARG A 357 -0.82 -19.53 3.57
C ARG A 357 -2.15 -20.04 4.13
N TYR A 358 -2.77 -19.28 5.04
CA TYR A 358 -4.01 -19.65 5.74
C TYR A 358 -3.93 -21.05 6.37
N GLU A 359 -2.81 -21.34 7.03
CA GLU A 359 -2.63 -22.57 7.81
C GLU A 359 -3.43 -22.50 9.12
N GLU A 360 -3.70 -23.66 9.71
CA GLU A 360 -4.35 -23.75 11.02
C GLU A 360 -3.49 -23.06 12.09
N TYR A 361 -4.14 -22.27 12.94
CA TYR A 361 -3.45 -21.58 14.03
C TYR A 361 -3.03 -22.59 15.10
N PRO A 362 -1.90 -22.36 15.82
CA PRO A 362 -1.55 -23.20 16.96
C PRO A 362 -2.70 -23.28 17.99
N SER A 363 -2.88 -24.44 18.62
CA SER A 363 -3.96 -24.62 19.59
C SER A 363 -3.83 -23.64 20.76
N GLY A 364 -4.92 -22.92 21.07
CA GLY A 364 -4.93 -21.91 22.12
C GLY A 364 -4.17 -20.63 21.78
N HIS A 365 -3.77 -20.42 20.52
CA HIS A 365 -3.06 -19.22 20.09
C HIS A 365 -3.92 -17.97 20.29
N PRO A 366 -3.37 -16.86 20.83
CA PRO A 366 -4.13 -15.63 21.04
C PRO A 366 -4.67 -15.06 19.73
N THR A 367 -5.91 -14.57 19.78
CA THR A 367 -6.56 -13.93 18.62
C THR A 367 -7.09 -12.54 18.95
N PHE A 368 -7.15 -11.70 17.92
CA PHE A 368 -7.80 -10.40 17.92
C PHE A 368 -8.84 -10.39 16.80
N TYR A 369 -10.13 -10.38 17.16
CA TYR A 369 -11.23 -10.50 16.20
C TYR A 369 -11.09 -11.70 15.25
N GLY A 370 -10.52 -12.81 15.73
CA GLY A 370 -10.29 -14.02 14.95
C GLY A 370 -8.98 -14.05 14.14
N MET A 371 -8.19 -12.97 14.12
CA MET A 371 -6.84 -12.97 13.54
C MET A 371 -5.80 -13.42 14.57
N ALA A 372 -4.85 -14.26 14.16
CA ALA A 372 -3.79 -14.78 15.02
C ALA A 372 -2.76 -13.70 15.40
N TYR A 373 -2.34 -13.68 16.66
CA TYR A 373 -1.23 -12.82 17.13
C TYR A 373 0.11 -13.15 16.45
N VAL A 374 0.88 -12.14 16.08
CA VAL A 374 2.21 -12.29 15.48
C VAL A 374 3.19 -11.33 16.16
N HIS A 375 4.32 -11.86 16.63
CA HIS A 375 5.38 -11.06 17.26
C HIS A 375 6.08 -10.13 16.26
N HIS A 376 6.33 -10.63 15.05
CA HIS A 376 6.97 -9.92 13.95
C HIS A 376 6.10 -10.05 12.69
N PRO A 377 5.04 -9.24 12.55
CA PRO A 377 4.26 -9.23 11.32
C PRO A 377 5.16 -8.94 10.11
N VAL A 378 4.94 -9.69 9.03
CA VAL A 378 5.57 -9.55 7.71
C VAL A 378 7.05 -9.91 7.62
N TYR A 379 7.95 -9.30 8.40
CA TYR A 379 9.39 -9.52 8.29
C TYR A 379 10.00 -10.11 9.55
N ALA A 380 10.90 -11.07 9.35
CA ALA A 380 11.59 -11.82 10.38
C ALA A 380 13.13 -11.69 10.33
N ASP A 381 13.69 -11.04 9.30
CA ASP A 381 15.12 -10.72 9.19
C ASP A 381 15.41 -9.23 8.89
N PRO A 382 15.59 -8.39 9.93
CA PRO A 382 15.30 -8.68 11.33
C PRO A 382 13.78 -8.72 11.59
N GLY A 383 13.39 -9.28 12.74
CA GLY A 383 12.00 -9.22 13.20
C GLY A 383 11.45 -7.80 13.23
N SER A 384 10.34 -7.54 12.54
CA SER A 384 9.78 -6.19 12.31
C SER A 384 9.54 -5.40 13.61
N ASN A 385 9.09 -6.05 14.68
CA ASN A 385 8.88 -5.42 15.99
C ASN A 385 10.10 -5.45 16.93
N HIS A 386 11.32 -5.70 16.43
CA HIS A 386 12.56 -5.46 17.19
C HIS A 386 13.01 -4.00 17.11
N TRP A 387 12.48 -3.23 16.17
CA TRP A 387 12.78 -1.82 16.02
C TRP A 387 11.92 -0.99 16.98
N THR A 388 12.56 -0.14 17.79
CA THR A 388 11.90 0.72 18.79
C THR A 388 11.23 1.96 18.19
N GLY A 389 11.49 2.25 16.92
CA GLY A 389 11.10 3.50 16.24
C GLY A 389 9.61 3.67 16.00
#